data_AF-A0AA35D605-F1
#
_entry.id   AF-A0AA35D605-F1
#
_cell.length_a   1.000
_cell.length_b   1.000
_cell.length_c   1.000
_cell.angle_alpha   90.00
_cell.angle_beta   90.00
_cell.angle_gamma   90.00
#
_symmetry.space_group_name_H-M   'P 1'
#
loop_
_entity.id
_entity.type
_entity.pdbx_description
1 polymer ?
#
loop_
_entity_poly.entity_id
_entity_poly.type
_entity_poly.pdbx_seq_one_letter_code
_entity_poly.pdbx_strand_id
1 'polypeptide(L)'
;MAKKSLPTPIPESPPAGGAAPGPVAVDWERIEIDFRAGVKSLREIAEGSGTSHVNISKRAKKSGWVRDLSTKIQAKADELVNAASVNTPVNKASPVAERVTVEAVANSQASIRLAHRADIERTRRLCMRMLAELEQQSAAPELLGEVAEILASVPPEEMTKAQRAKLADAAARAGSLQSRSSTMRSLSESLKSLVALERQAYGIKEEAAPPPDPGVASFSTADLFAMRDALKKGTA
;
A
#
# COMPACT_ATOMS: atom_id res chain seq x y z
N MET A 1 63.88 75.11 13.69
CA MET A 1 63.20 76.36 14.11
C MET A 1 62.40 76.85 12.90
N ALA A 2 61.08 76.69 12.88
CA ALA A 2 60.05 77.57 13.46
C ALA A 2 59.42 78.46 12.37
N LYS A 3 58.11 78.29 12.14
CA LYS A 3 57.05 79.31 12.28
C LYS A 3 55.84 79.00 11.38
N LYS A 4 54.69 79.38 11.91
CA LYS A 4 53.31 79.15 11.46
C LYS A 4 52.74 80.50 11.00
N SER A 5 52.00 80.58 9.89
CA SER A 5 51.10 81.71 9.60
C SER A 5 50.03 81.39 8.54
N LEU A 6 48.77 81.66 8.89
CA LEU A 6 47.51 81.73 8.10
C LEU A 6 47.48 82.98 7.17
N PRO A 7 46.46 83.26 6.28
CA PRO A 7 45.03 82.85 6.27
C PRO A 7 44.35 82.51 4.90
N THR A 8 43.06 82.14 4.98
CA THR A 8 41.98 81.75 4.01
C THR A 8 41.56 82.84 2.97
N PRO A 9 40.60 82.70 1.98
CA PRO A 9 39.45 81.74 1.84
C PRO A 9 38.95 81.31 0.40
N ILE A 10 38.00 80.33 0.41
CA ILE A 10 36.88 79.97 -0.54
C ILE A 10 37.19 79.50 -1.99
N PRO A 11 36.49 78.43 -2.44
CA PRO A 11 35.69 78.56 -3.66
C PRO A 11 34.23 78.11 -3.51
N GLU A 12 33.40 78.74 -4.32
CA GLU A 12 31.95 78.65 -4.45
C GLU A 12 31.43 77.26 -4.85
N SER A 13 30.20 76.98 -4.43
CA SER A 13 29.39 75.83 -4.85
C SER A 13 28.76 76.05 -6.24
N PRO A 14 28.53 74.97 -7.01
CA PRO A 14 27.17 74.70 -7.51
C PRO A 14 26.86 73.18 -7.63
N PRO A 15 25.66 72.75 -8.08
CA PRO A 15 24.32 73.12 -7.65
C PRO A 15 23.44 71.90 -7.22
N ALA A 16 22.35 72.23 -6.54
CA ALA A 16 21.09 71.52 -6.28
C ALA A 16 20.90 70.03 -6.67
N GLY A 17 20.57 69.23 -5.65
CA GLY A 17 19.20 68.73 -5.55
C GLY A 17 18.88 67.37 -6.17
N GLY A 18 19.29 66.30 -5.50
CA GLY A 18 18.64 64.98 -5.57
C GLY A 18 18.63 64.38 -4.17
N ALA A 19 17.52 64.55 -3.43
CA ALA A 19 17.36 63.98 -2.10
C ALA A 19 17.32 62.44 -2.18
N ALA A 20 18.43 61.79 -1.86
CA ALA A 20 18.48 60.36 -1.62
C ALA A 20 17.80 60.03 -0.28
N PRO A 21 17.03 58.93 -0.18
CA PRO A 21 16.31 58.60 1.04
C PRO A 21 17.30 58.33 2.18
N GLY A 22 16.99 58.80 3.40
CA GLY A 22 17.81 58.61 4.59
C GLY A 22 18.08 57.13 4.91
N PRO A 23 19.12 56.82 5.70
CA PRO A 23 19.57 55.46 5.93
C PRO A 23 18.48 54.64 6.62
N VAL A 24 17.99 53.61 5.93
CA VAL A 24 17.11 52.61 6.51
C VAL A 24 17.89 51.93 7.64
N ALA A 25 17.40 52.07 8.88
CA ALA A 25 18.04 51.44 10.02
C ALA A 25 18.10 49.92 9.79
N VAL A 26 19.29 49.35 9.89
CA VAL A 26 19.51 47.90 9.71
C VAL A 26 18.83 47.16 10.86
N ASP A 27 17.85 46.32 10.53
CA ASP A 27 17.13 45.48 11.48
C ASP A 27 18.00 44.26 11.87
N TRP A 28 18.79 44.44 12.93
CA TRP A 28 19.73 43.43 13.40
C TRP A 28 19.05 42.22 14.06
N GLU A 29 17.85 42.38 14.62
CA GLU A 29 17.12 41.29 15.28
C GLU A 29 16.62 40.29 14.23
N ARG A 30 16.08 40.78 13.12
CA ARG A 30 15.67 39.94 12.00
C ARG A 30 16.85 39.22 11.35
N ILE A 31 17.98 39.90 11.17
CA ILE A 31 19.23 39.31 10.68
C ILE A 31 19.73 38.22 11.62
N GLU A 32 19.63 38.42 12.94
CA GLU A 32 20.04 37.44 13.94
C GLU A 32 19.19 36.16 13.85
N ILE A 33 17.87 36.28 13.72
CA ILE A 33 16.95 35.15 13.57
C ILE A 33 17.30 34.36 12.30
N ASP A 34 17.40 35.03 11.16
CA ASP A 34 17.76 34.41 9.88
C ASP A 34 19.19 33.82 9.89
N PHE A 35 20.11 34.44 10.63
CA PHE A 35 21.47 33.95 10.78
C PHE A 35 21.52 32.66 11.61
N ARG A 36 20.81 32.62 12.74
CA ARG A 36 20.75 31.46 13.64
C ARG A 36 20.01 30.28 13.02
N ALA A 37 18.93 30.55 12.27
CA ALA A 37 18.12 29.55 11.60
C ALA A 37 18.90 28.72 10.55
N GLY A 38 20.02 29.23 10.04
CA GLY A 38 20.93 28.39 9.25
C GLY A 38 20.52 28.09 7.81
N VAL A 39 19.27 28.36 7.45
CA VAL A 39 18.66 28.07 6.14
C VAL A 39 19.24 28.97 5.03
N LYS A 40 19.10 30.30 5.15
CA LYS A 40 19.49 31.28 4.11
C LYS A 40 20.97 31.60 4.07
N SER A 41 21.62 31.70 2.90
CA SER A 41 23.02 32.13 2.83
C SER A 41 23.23 33.56 3.36
N LEU A 42 24.45 33.91 3.79
CA LEU A 42 24.73 35.28 4.27
C LEU A 42 24.50 36.36 3.21
N ARG A 43 24.56 35.98 1.92
CA ARG A 43 24.26 36.88 0.79
C ARG A 43 22.76 37.09 0.66
N GLU A 44 21.95 36.03 0.78
CA GLU A 44 20.48 36.15 0.80
C GLU A 44 19.98 36.97 2.00
N ILE A 45 20.60 36.80 3.17
CA ILE A 45 20.25 37.60 4.35
C ILE A 45 20.61 39.08 4.12
N ALA A 46 21.73 39.35 3.43
CA ALA A 46 22.18 40.71 3.09
C ALA A 46 21.26 41.40 2.06
N GLU A 47 20.72 40.66 1.08
CA GLU A 47 19.90 41.19 -0.01
C GLU A 47 18.61 41.87 0.47
N GLY A 48 18.09 41.47 1.64
CA GLY A 48 16.87 42.05 2.24
C GLY A 48 17.08 42.95 3.46
N SER A 49 18.32 43.16 3.90
CA SER A 49 18.61 43.80 5.21
C SER A 49 19.40 45.10 5.15
N GLY A 50 19.65 45.63 3.95
CA GLY A 50 20.33 46.91 3.76
C GLY A 50 21.80 46.93 4.22
N THR A 51 22.40 45.76 4.47
CA THR A 51 23.79 45.60 4.94
C THR A 51 24.53 44.55 4.12
N SER A 52 25.86 44.49 4.25
CA SER A 52 26.69 43.51 3.53
C SER A 52 26.86 42.22 4.34
N HIS A 53 27.01 41.09 3.63
CA HIS A 53 27.32 39.79 4.24
C HIS A 53 28.59 39.82 5.13
N VAL A 54 29.55 40.69 4.82
CA VAL A 54 30.76 40.91 5.63
C VAL A 54 30.42 41.56 6.97
N ASN A 55 29.53 42.55 6.99
CA ASN A 55 29.08 43.20 8.22
C ASN A 55 28.26 42.26 9.10
N ILE A 56 27.41 41.43 8.50
CA ILE A 56 26.66 40.38 9.21
C ILE A 56 27.64 39.40 9.88
N SER A 57 28.67 38.93 9.15
CA SER A 57 29.68 38.02 9.72
C SER A 57 30.49 38.65 10.86
N LYS A 58 30.93 39.91 10.70
CA LYS A 58 31.63 40.65 11.76
C LYS A 58 30.75 40.82 13.01
N ARG A 59 29.48 41.16 12.83
CA ARG A 59 28.51 41.32 13.93
C ARG A 59 28.21 40.01 14.63
N ALA A 60 27.99 38.93 13.88
CA ALA A 60 27.77 37.58 14.40
C ALA A 60 28.94 37.13 15.29
N LYS A 61 30.19 37.33 14.84
CA LYS A 61 31.40 37.03 15.64
C LYS A 61 31.48 37.88 16.92
N LYS A 62 31.13 39.17 16.85
CA LYS A 62 31.16 40.08 17.99
C LYS A 62 30.04 39.81 19.01
N SER A 63 28.89 39.33 18.55
CA SER A 63 27.70 39.07 19.37
C SER A 63 27.52 37.59 19.76
N GLY A 64 28.44 36.71 19.34
CA GLY A 64 28.39 35.28 19.67
C GLY A 64 27.23 34.51 19.02
N TRP A 65 26.77 34.93 17.85
CA TRP A 65 25.67 34.24 17.17
C TRP A 65 26.13 32.87 16.66
N VAL A 66 25.40 31.82 17.05
CA VAL A 66 25.64 30.44 16.63
C VAL A 66 24.62 30.05 15.58
N ARG A 67 25.08 29.40 14.52
CA ARG A 67 24.27 29.03 13.36
C ARG A 67 23.97 27.53 13.38
N ASP A 68 22.71 27.17 13.25
CA ASP A 68 22.30 25.78 13.16
C ASP A 68 22.48 25.26 11.72
N LEU A 69 23.43 24.35 11.51
CA LEU A 69 23.69 23.76 10.20
C LEU A 69 23.08 22.37 10.03
N SER A 70 22.33 21.89 11.02
CA SER A 70 21.75 20.54 11.03
C SER A 70 20.95 20.24 9.77
N THR A 71 20.10 21.18 9.34
CA THR A 71 19.26 21.06 8.13
C THR A 71 20.06 20.93 6.83
N LYS A 72 21.16 21.69 6.69
CA LYS A 72 22.05 21.60 5.51
C LYS A 72 22.88 20.33 5.50
N ILE A 73 23.28 19.87 6.69
CA ILE A 73 24.01 18.61 6.85
C ILE A 73 23.10 17.43 6.53
N GLN A 74 21.85 17.44 7.02
CA GLN A 74 20.83 16.44 6.69
C GLN A 74 20.53 16.41 5.19
N ALA A 75 20.24 17.57 4.58
CA ALA A 75 19.99 17.63 3.14
C ALA A 75 21.16 17.09 2.30
N LYS A 76 22.40 17.38 2.70
CA LYS A 76 23.59 16.87 2.01
C LYS A 76 23.84 15.38 2.27
N ALA A 77 23.47 14.87 3.45
CA ALA A 77 23.51 13.45 3.76
C ALA A 77 22.46 12.69 2.93
N ASP A 78 21.24 13.21 2.81
CA ASP A 78 20.17 12.65 1.99
C ASP A 78 20.55 12.64 0.51
N GLU A 79 21.17 13.71 0.02
CA GLU A 79 21.72 13.77 -1.35
C GLU A 79 22.80 12.72 -1.58
N LEU A 80 23.71 12.51 -0.63
CA LEU A 80 24.75 11.48 -0.72
C LEU A 80 24.18 10.06 -0.65
N VAL A 81 23.17 9.81 0.17
CA VAL A 81 22.48 8.51 0.26
C VAL A 81 21.68 8.22 -1.01
N ASN A 82 20.99 9.22 -1.56
CA ASN A 82 20.29 9.10 -2.84
C ASN A 82 21.28 8.88 -4.00
N ALA A 83 22.39 9.64 -4.04
CA ALA A 83 23.43 9.44 -5.05
C ALA A 83 24.10 8.07 -4.92
N ALA A 84 24.31 7.57 -3.69
CA ALA A 84 24.89 6.25 -3.45
C ALA A 84 23.91 5.12 -3.81
N SER A 85 22.63 5.23 -3.45
CA SER A 85 21.60 4.23 -3.76
C SER A 85 21.28 4.14 -5.25
N VAL A 86 21.33 5.27 -5.98
CA VAL A 86 21.15 5.29 -7.44
C VAL A 86 22.42 4.84 -8.19
N ASN A 87 23.62 4.98 -7.59
CA ASN A 87 24.89 4.53 -8.19
C ASN A 87 25.39 3.14 -7.75
N THR A 88 24.73 2.47 -6.81
CA THR A 88 25.03 1.07 -6.46
C THR A 88 24.02 0.14 -7.14
N PRO A 89 24.43 -1.10 -7.44
CA PRO A 89 24.79 -1.67 -8.74
C PRO A 89 23.69 -1.75 -9.83
N VAL A 90 22.63 -0.93 -9.81
CA VAL A 90 21.58 -0.95 -10.86
C VAL A 90 22.17 -0.58 -12.24
N ASN A 91 23.19 0.29 -12.29
CA ASN A 91 23.88 0.66 -13.54
C ASN A 91 25.04 -0.27 -13.95
N LYS A 92 25.33 -1.34 -13.20
CA LYS A 92 26.39 -2.32 -13.56
C LYS A 92 25.86 -3.68 -13.98
N ALA A 93 24.55 -3.93 -13.84
CA ALA A 93 23.93 -5.03 -14.55
C ALA A 93 23.87 -4.64 -16.04
N SER A 94 24.53 -5.41 -16.90
CA SER A 94 24.34 -5.26 -18.34
C SER A 94 22.83 -5.36 -18.65
N PRO A 95 22.27 -4.58 -19.60
CA PRO A 95 20.89 -4.75 -20.04
C PRO A 95 20.58 -6.19 -20.50
N VAL A 96 21.62 -6.95 -20.87
CA VAL A 96 21.52 -8.40 -21.12
C VAL A 96 21.30 -9.18 -19.82
N ALA A 97 22.01 -8.87 -18.73
CA ALA A 97 21.83 -9.52 -17.43
C ALA A 97 20.45 -9.20 -16.83
N GLU A 98 19.97 -7.96 -16.95
CA GLU A 98 18.61 -7.58 -16.52
C GLU A 98 17.52 -8.27 -17.37
N ARG A 99 17.67 -8.31 -18.69
CA ARG A 99 16.73 -9.04 -19.56
C ARG A 99 16.70 -10.53 -19.23
N VAL A 100 17.86 -11.14 -19.00
CA VAL A 100 17.96 -12.57 -18.62
C VAL A 100 17.30 -12.83 -17.26
N THR A 101 17.44 -11.93 -16.27
CA THR A 101 16.76 -12.10 -14.97
C THR A 101 15.24 -11.89 -15.08
N VAL A 102 14.79 -10.90 -15.86
CA VAL A 102 13.36 -10.67 -16.13
C VAL A 102 12.75 -11.86 -16.88
N GLU A 103 13.42 -12.38 -17.91
CA GLU A 103 12.98 -13.57 -18.64
C GLU A 103 12.93 -14.81 -17.73
N ALA A 104 13.94 -15.02 -16.88
CA ALA A 104 13.94 -16.14 -15.95
C ALA A 104 12.77 -16.05 -14.94
N VAL A 105 12.50 -14.87 -14.39
CA VAL A 105 11.37 -14.64 -13.47
C VAL A 105 10.04 -14.78 -14.20
N ALA A 106 9.92 -14.24 -15.42
CA ALA A 106 8.72 -14.37 -16.24
C ALA A 106 8.43 -15.82 -16.61
N ASN A 107 9.45 -16.60 -16.98
CA ASN A 107 9.33 -18.03 -17.26
C ASN A 107 8.92 -18.82 -16.01
N SER A 108 9.48 -18.50 -14.84
CA SER A 108 9.05 -19.10 -13.56
C SER A 108 7.59 -18.79 -13.26
N GLN A 109 7.16 -17.53 -13.38
CA GLN A 109 5.77 -17.13 -13.17
C GLN A 109 4.82 -17.80 -14.19
N ALA A 110 5.22 -17.88 -15.46
CA ALA A 110 4.45 -18.57 -16.50
C ALA A 110 4.30 -20.06 -16.17
N SER A 111 5.39 -20.72 -15.77
CA SER A 111 5.39 -22.13 -15.34
C SER A 111 4.45 -22.35 -14.15
N ILE A 112 4.51 -21.50 -13.14
CA ILE A 112 3.62 -21.57 -11.96
C ILE A 112 2.15 -21.40 -12.38
N ARG A 113 1.86 -20.41 -13.23
CA ARG A 113 0.48 -20.18 -13.71
C ARG A 113 -0.06 -21.35 -14.54
N LEU A 114 0.78 -21.95 -15.37
CA LEU A 114 0.41 -23.16 -16.12
C LEU A 114 0.18 -24.36 -15.20
N ALA A 115 1.04 -24.56 -14.20
CA ALA A 115 0.86 -25.61 -13.20
C ALA A 115 -0.45 -25.43 -12.41
N HIS A 116 -0.73 -24.23 -11.92
CA HIS A 116 -1.99 -23.91 -11.24
C HIS A 116 -3.21 -24.21 -12.11
N ARG A 117 -3.18 -23.82 -13.39
CA ARG A 117 -4.27 -24.13 -14.33
C ARG A 117 -4.47 -25.64 -14.49
N ALA A 118 -3.40 -26.40 -14.65
CA ALA A 118 -3.46 -27.85 -14.77
C ALA A 118 -3.99 -28.52 -13.48
N ASP A 119 -3.60 -28.03 -12.32
CA ASP A 119 -4.04 -28.56 -11.03
C ASP A 119 -5.52 -28.24 -10.76
N ILE A 120 -5.96 -27.02 -11.07
CA ILE A 120 -7.37 -26.63 -10.99
C ILE A 120 -8.22 -27.53 -11.88
N GLU A 121 -7.82 -27.72 -13.14
CA GLU A 121 -8.54 -28.57 -14.09
C GLU A 121 -8.58 -30.05 -13.64
N ARG A 122 -7.44 -30.58 -13.16
CA ARG A 122 -7.36 -31.93 -12.58
C ARG A 122 -8.30 -32.09 -11.39
N THR A 123 -8.31 -31.13 -10.48
CA THR A 123 -9.13 -31.17 -9.26
C THR A 123 -10.62 -31.04 -9.60
N ARG A 124 -10.99 -30.16 -10.54
CA ARG A 124 -12.36 -30.06 -11.04
C ARG A 124 -12.85 -31.36 -11.65
N ARG A 125 -12.04 -32.00 -12.50
CA ARG A 125 -12.38 -33.33 -13.05
C ARG A 125 -12.59 -34.36 -11.95
N LEU A 126 -11.77 -34.36 -10.90
CA LEU A 126 -11.95 -35.27 -9.77
C LEU A 126 -13.25 -35.00 -9.01
N CYS A 127 -13.56 -33.73 -8.69
CA CYS A 127 -14.83 -33.35 -8.07
C CYS A 127 -16.04 -33.80 -8.89
N MET A 128 -16.01 -33.62 -10.21
CA MET A 128 -17.11 -34.05 -11.10
C MET A 128 -17.26 -35.58 -11.14
N ARG A 129 -16.16 -36.34 -11.11
CA ARG A 129 -16.23 -37.82 -11.00
C ARG A 129 -16.81 -38.27 -9.67
N MET A 130 -16.42 -37.64 -8.57
CA MET A 130 -16.99 -37.93 -7.24
C MET A 130 -18.48 -37.60 -7.17
N LEU A 131 -18.93 -36.53 -7.85
CA LEU A 131 -20.36 -36.25 -8.00
C LEU A 131 -21.08 -37.34 -8.79
N ALA A 132 -20.49 -37.83 -9.88
CA ALA A 132 -21.08 -38.94 -10.65
C ALA A 132 -21.20 -40.24 -9.83
N GLU A 133 -20.19 -40.56 -8.99
CA GLU A 133 -20.27 -41.67 -8.04
C GLU A 133 -21.41 -41.45 -7.02
N LEU A 134 -21.55 -40.22 -6.51
CA LEU A 134 -22.60 -39.86 -5.56
C LEU A 134 -24.01 -39.95 -6.17
N GLU A 135 -24.16 -39.59 -7.45
CA GLU A 135 -25.39 -39.77 -8.23
C GLU A 135 -25.76 -41.26 -8.32
N GLN A 136 -24.79 -42.12 -8.64
CA GLN A 136 -25.01 -43.58 -8.71
C GLN A 136 -25.43 -44.15 -7.35
N GLN A 137 -24.74 -43.77 -6.27
CA GLN A 137 -25.09 -44.19 -4.90
C GLN A 137 -26.48 -43.68 -4.46
N SER A 138 -26.92 -42.56 -5.02
CA SER A 138 -28.24 -41.99 -4.72
C SER A 138 -29.35 -42.61 -5.56
N ALA A 139 -29.04 -43.14 -6.75
CA ALA A 139 -30.00 -43.78 -7.64
C ALA A 139 -30.43 -45.19 -7.18
N ALA A 140 -29.53 -45.91 -6.50
CA ALA A 140 -29.79 -47.26 -6.00
C ALA A 140 -29.33 -47.42 -4.53
N PRO A 141 -29.97 -46.72 -3.58
CA PRO A 141 -29.56 -46.74 -2.18
C PRO A 141 -29.70 -48.14 -1.54
N GLU A 142 -30.60 -48.98 -2.06
CA GLU A 142 -30.85 -50.33 -1.55
C GLU A 142 -29.68 -51.28 -1.80
N LEU A 143 -28.94 -51.14 -2.91
CA LEU A 143 -27.78 -51.99 -3.23
C LEU A 143 -26.69 -51.92 -2.14
N LEU A 144 -26.45 -50.74 -1.57
CA LEU A 144 -25.50 -50.60 -0.46
C LEU A 144 -26.03 -51.20 0.84
N GLY A 145 -27.36 -51.22 1.03
CA GLY A 145 -28.02 -51.95 2.10
C GLY A 145 -27.85 -53.46 1.94
N GLU A 146 -28.10 -53.99 0.75
CA GLU A 146 -27.89 -55.41 0.41
C GLU A 146 -26.44 -55.85 0.65
N VAL A 147 -25.45 -55.01 0.28
CA VAL A 147 -24.04 -55.28 0.59
C VAL A 147 -23.79 -55.37 2.10
N ALA A 148 -24.39 -54.47 2.89
CA ALA A 148 -24.27 -54.52 4.36
C ALA A 148 -24.90 -55.79 4.95
N GLU A 149 -26.04 -56.23 4.43
CA GLU A 149 -26.71 -57.48 4.83
C GLU A 149 -25.88 -58.72 4.47
N ILE A 150 -25.32 -58.77 3.24
CA ILE A 150 -24.43 -59.84 2.82
C ILE A 150 -23.22 -59.92 3.77
N LEU A 151 -22.60 -58.79 4.10
CA LEU A 151 -21.48 -58.73 5.03
C LEU A 151 -21.85 -59.22 6.45
N ALA A 152 -23.10 -58.96 6.89
CA ALA A 152 -23.60 -59.47 8.16
C ALA A 152 -23.82 -61.00 8.13
N SER A 153 -24.14 -61.55 6.95
CA SER A 153 -24.43 -62.98 6.73
C SER A 153 -23.19 -63.88 6.57
N VAL A 154 -21.98 -63.31 6.42
CA VAL A 154 -20.72 -64.05 6.23
C VAL A 154 -20.52 -65.09 7.36
N PRO A 155 -20.09 -66.34 7.07
CA PRO A 155 -19.90 -67.38 8.08
C PRO A 155 -18.87 -66.99 9.16
N PRO A 156 -19.05 -67.47 10.41
CA PRO A 156 -18.13 -67.18 11.52
C PRO A 156 -16.72 -67.74 11.34
N GLU A 157 -16.51 -68.71 10.45
CA GLU A 157 -15.20 -69.32 10.18
C GLU A 157 -14.25 -68.38 9.43
N GLU A 158 -14.79 -67.39 8.71
CA GLU A 158 -14.02 -66.39 7.98
C GLU A 158 -13.73 -65.15 8.84
N MET A 159 -14.66 -64.78 9.74
CA MET A 159 -14.59 -63.54 10.53
C MET A 159 -15.33 -63.65 11.86
N THR A 160 -14.75 -63.06 12.92
CA THR A 160 -15.42 -62.98 14.22
C THR A 160 -16.74 -62.20 14.12
N LYS A 161 -17.72 -62.52 14.99
CA LYS A 161 -19.01 -61.82 15.05
C LYS A 161 -18.86 -60.29 15.17
N ALA A 162 -17.87 -59.84 15.94
CA ALA A 162 -17.58 -58.41 16.12
C ALA A 162 -17.04 -57.75 14.84
N GLN A 163 -16.14 -58.43 14.11
CA GLN A 163 -15.61 -57.91 12.85
C GLN A 163 -16.70 -57.84 11.76
N ARG A 164 -17.57 -58.86 11.68
CA ARG A 164 -18.71 -58.87 10.73
C ARG A 164 -19.69 -57.73 10.99
N ALA A 165 -20.10 -57.56 12.26
CA ALA A 165 -20.97 -56.46 12.66
C ALA A 165 -20.36 -55.09 12.32
N LYS A 166 -19.05 -54.93 12.55
CA LYS A 166 -18.35 -53.68 12.25
C LYS A 166 -18.28 -53.37 10.75
N LEU A 167 -18.09 -54.37 9.89
CA LEU A 167 -18.09 -54.19 8.43
C LEU A 167 -19.48 -53.86 7.88
N ALA A 168 -20.50 -54.60 8.30
CA ALA A 168 -21.88 -54.36 7.88
C ALA A 168 -22.34 -52.95 8.27
N ASP A 169 -22.07 -52.55 9.50
CA ASP A 169 -22.39 -51.21 9.98
C ASP A 169 -21.59 -50.11 9.23
N ALA A 170 -20.32 -50.33 8.91
CA ALA A 170 -19.55 -49.39 8.10
C ALA A 170 -20.14 -49.23 6.68
N ALA A 171 -20.57 -50.33 6.05
CA ALA A 171 -21.23 -50.31 4.74
C ALA A 171 -22.58 -49.57 4.79
N ALA A 172 -23.41 -49.85 5.79
CA ALA A 172 -24.69 -49.18 5.99
C ALA A 172 -24.52 -47.67 6.23
N ARG A 173 -23.52 -47.26 7.02
CA ARG A 173 -23.20 -45.85 7.23
C ARG A 173 -22.74 -45.17 5.94
N ALA A 174 -21.87 -45.81 5.16
CA ALA A 174 -21.38 -45.27 3.89
C ALA A 174 -22.52 -45.01 2.90
N GLY A 175 -23.49 -45.92 2.82
CA GLY A 175 -24.70 -45.80 2.02
C GLY A 175 -25.84 -45.00 2.66
N SER A 176 -25.63 -44.35 3.81
CA SER A 176 -26.70 -43.57 4.46
C SER A 176 -26.96 -42.25 3.74
N LEU A 177 -28.20 -41.76 3.81
CA LEU A 177 -28.57 -40.45 3.28
C LEU A 177 -27.75 -39.31 3.93
N GLN A 178 -27.47 -39.43 5.23
CA GLN A 178 -26.66 -38.46 5.97
C GLN A 178 -25.21 -38.41 5.47
N SER A 179 -24.62 -39.56 5.17
CA SER A 179 -23.28 -39.65 4.56
C SER A 179 -23.27 -38.97 3.19
N ARG A 180 -24.23 -39.33 2.31
CA ARG A 180 -24.34 -38.75 0.96
C ARG A 180 -24.55 -37.24 0.96
N SER A 181 -25.42 -36.71 1.82
CA SER A 181 -25.69 -35.27 1.91
C SER A 181 -24.47 -34.49 2.41
N SER A 182 -23.72 -35.05 3.34
CA SER A 182 -22.45 -34.48 3.81
C SER A 182 -21.39 -34.43 2.71
N THR A 183 -21.26 -35.51 1.93
CA THR A 183 -20.37 -35.58 0.76
C THR A 183 -20.77 -34.56 -0.29
N MET A 184 -22.07 -34.44 -0.61
CA MET A 184 -22.59 -33.43 -1.54
C MET A 184 -22.22 -32.01 -1.12
N ARG A 185 -22.42 -31.68 0.16
CA ARG A 185 -22.08 -30.36 0.70
C ARG A 185 -20.59 -30.05 0.53
N SER A 186 -19.74 -31.04 0.82
CA SER A 186 -18.28 -30.89 0.75
C SER A 186 -17.80 -30.72 -0.70
N LEU A 187 -18.39 -31.47 -1.65
CA LEU A 187 -18.13 -31.32 -3.08
C LEU A 187 -18.63 -29.97 -3.59
N SER A 188 -19.79 -29.49 -3.13
CA SER A 188 -20.32 -28.18 -3.51
C SER A 188 -19.40 -27.03 -3.05
N GLU A 189 -18.89 -27.08 -1.83
CA GLU A 189 -17.93 -26.06 -1.33
C GLU A 189 -16.61 -26.12 -2.10
N SER A 190 -16.14 -27.33 -2.43
CA SER A 190 -14.96 -27.52 -3.27
C SER A 190 -15.16 -26.93 -4.66
N LEU A 191 -16.31 -27.17 -5.30
CA LEU A 191 -16.64 -26.61 -6.60
C LEU A 191 -16.74 -25.09 -6.57
N LYS A 192 -17.35 -24.51 -5.53
CA LYS A 192 -17.38 -23.04 -5.35
C LYS A 192 -15.98 -22.45 -5.31
N SER A 193 -15.07 -23.08 -4.55
CA SER A 193 -13.67 -22.67 -4.45
C SER A 193 -12.94 -22.83 -5.79
N LEU A 194 -13.14 -23.94 -6.49
CA LEU A 194 -12.55 -24.18 -7.81
C LEU A 194 -13.03 -23.17 -8.85
N VAL A 195 -14.32 -22.83 -8.87
CA VAL A 195 -14.85 -21.80 -9.79
C VAL A 195 -14.20 -20.45 -9.53
N ALA A 196 -14.01 -20.06 -8.27
CA ALA A 196 -13.30 -18.82 -7.94
C ALA A 196 -11.83 -18.85 -8.44
N LEU A 197 -11.13 -19.96 -8.23
CA LEU A 197 -9.76 -20.15 -8.70
C LEU A 197 -9.66 -20.18 -10.23
N GLU A 198 -10.63 -20.79 -10.94
CA GLU A 198 -10.71 -20.78 -12.39
C GLU A 198 -10.87 -19.36 -12.93
N ARG A 199 -11.82 -18.60 -12.36
CA ARG A 199 -12.03 -17.20 -12.76
C ARG A 199 -10.76 -16.37 -12.60
N GLN A 200 -10.03 -16.55 -11.49
CA GLN A 200 -8.75 -15.89 -11.26
C GLN A 200 -7.68 -16.35 -12.26
N ALA A 201 -7.55 -17.66 -12.51
CA ALA A 201 -6.55 -18.23 -13.39
C ALA A 201 -6.74 -17.84 -14.86
N TYR A 202 -7.99 -17.62 -15.29
CA TYR A 202 -8.35 -17.19 -16.66
C TYR A 202 -8.60 -15.68 -16.80
N GLY A 203 -8.45 -14.91 -15.72
CA GLY A 203 -8.63 -13.45 -15.75
C GLY A 203 -10.08 -13.01 -15.98
N ILE A 204 -11.05 -13.87 -15.65
CA ILE A 204 -12.48 -13.56 -15.73
C ILE A 204 -12.83 -12.67 -14.53
N LYS A 205 -12.89 -11.36 -14.76
CA LYS A 205 -13.31 -10.40 -13.74
C LYS A 205 -14.75 -10.71 -13.30
N GLU A 206 -15.00 -10.62 -12.01
CA GLU A 206 -16.37 -10.48 -11.51
C GLU A 206 -16.94 -9.20 -12.11
N GLU A 207 -18.09 -9.31 -12.76
CA GLU A 207 -18.86 -8.14 -13.14
C GLU A 207 -19.23 -7.47 -11.83
N ALA A 208 -18.56 -6.36 -11.51
CA ALA A 208 -18.85 -5.60 -10.32
C ALA A 208 -20.34 -5.27 -10.38
N ALA A 209 -21.07 -5.60 -9.30
CA ALA A 209 -22.44 -5.15 -9.17
C ALA A 209 -22.47 -3.65 -9.53
N PRO A 210 -23.40 -3.21 -10.40
CA PRO A 210 -23.46 -1.81 -10.77
C PRO A 210 -23.45 -0.97 -9.49
N PRO A 211 -22.67 0.12 -9.46
CA PRO A 211 -22.64 0.98 -8.29
C PRO A 211 -24.09 1.30 -7.91
N PRO A 212 -24.43 1.27 -6.60
CA PRO A 212 -25.78 1.55 -6.16
C PRO A 212 -26.25 2.85 -6.83
N ASP A 213 -27.44 2.79 -7.42
CA ASP A 213 -28.03 3.86 -8.22
C ASP A 213 -27.88 5.19 -7.44
N PRO A 214 -27.30 6.26 -8.04
CA PRO A 214 -27.14 7.55 -7.36
C PRO A 214 -28.47 8.18 -6.91
N GLY A 215 -29.60 7.58 -7.29
CA GLY A 215 -30.95 7.93 -6.84
C GLY A 215 -31.32 7.46 -5.42
N VAL A 216 -30.51 6.63 -4.76
CA VAL A 216 -30.62 6.42 -3.30
C VAL A 216 -29.40 7.06 -2.65
N ALA A 217 -29.36 8.40 -2.72
CA ALA A 217 -28.46 9.18 -1.89
C ALA A 217 -28.54 8.61 -0.47
N SER A 218 -27.41 8.12 0.03
CA SER A 218 -27.25 7.70 1.40
C SER A 218 -27.58 8.91 2.29
N PHE A 219 -28.84 9.05 2.68
CA PHE A 219 -29.23 10.02 3.68
C PHE A 219 -28.40 9.71 4.91
N SER A 220 -27.54 10.63 5.30
CA SER A 220 -26.85 10.49 6.56
C SER A 220 -27.89 10.53 7.67
N THR A 221 -27.56 9.96 8.82
CA THR A 221 -28.41 10.04 10.01
C THR A 221 -28.74 11.51 10.35
N ALA A 222 -27.84 12.45 10.04
CA ALA A 222 -28.06 13.88 10.22
C ALA A 222 -29.13 14.43 9.25
N ASP A 223 -29.15 13.98 8.01
CA ASP A 223 -30.14 14.39 7.00
C ASP A 223 -31.54 13.91 7.37
N LEU A 224 -31.65 12.69 7.91
CA LEU A 224 -32.92 12.15 8.41
C LEU A 224 -33.42 12.92 9.63
N PHE A 225 -32.54 13.34 10.54
CA PHE A 225 -32.93 14.16 11.69
C PHE A 225 -33.34 15.58 11.28
N ALA A 226 -32.66 16.18 10.30
CA ALA A 226 -33.04 17.48 9.76
C ALA A 226 -34.41 17.44 9.07
N MET A 227 -34.70 16.39 8.29
CA MET A 227 -36.03 16.18 7.69
C MET A 227 -37.11 15.97 8.75
N ARG A 228 -36.84 15.18 9.80
CA ARG A 228 -37.77 14.97 10.93
C ARG A 228 -38.10 16.29 11.63
N ASP A 229 -37.10 17.13 11.89
CA ASP A 229 -37.28 18.38 12.61
C ASP A 229 -37.95 19.46 11.75
N ALA A 230 -37.72 19.46 10.43
CA ALA A 230 -38.45 20.29 9.48
C ALA A 230 -39.94 19.91 9.42
N LEU A 231 -40.26 18.61 9.43
CA LEU A 231 -41.65 18.11 9.49
C LEU A 231 -42.35 18.53 10.79
N LYS A 232 -41.65 18.53 11.93
CA LYS A 232 -42.21 19.02 13.21
C LYS A 232 -42.43 20.53 13.26
N LYS A 233 -41.63 21.31 12.54
CA LYS A 233 -41.77 22.78 12.46
C LYS A 233 -42.87 23.23 11.48
N GLY A 234 -43.25 22.39 10.51
CA GLY A 234 -44.34 22.68 9.58
C GLY A 234 -45.74 22.36 10.11
N THR A 235 -45.86 21.81 11.33
CA THR A 235 -47.13 21.42 11.96
C THR A 235 -47.48 22.23 13.21
N ALA A 236 -46.91 23.44 13.37
CA ALA A 236 -47.23 24.38 14.45
C ALA A 236 -47.35 25.82 13.92
#